data_AF-A0A1G9HJZ7-F1
#
_entry.id   AF-A0A1G9HJZ7-F1
#
_cell.length_a   1.000
_cell.length_b   1.000
_cell.length_c   1.000
_cell.angle_alpha   90.00
_cell.angle_beta   90.00
_cell.angle_gamma   90.00
#
_symmetry.space_group_name_H-M   'P 1'
#
loop_
_entity.id
_entity.type
_entity.pdbx_description
1 polymer ?
#
loop_
_entity_poly.entity_id
_entity_poly.type
_entity_poly.pdbx_seq_one_letter_code
_entity_poly.pdbx_strand_id
1 'polypeptide(L)'
;MVIGNSAYERAPVLDNPINDATDIAASLGRLGFDVQLVLNADDRQLRQHFQEFARLAETAELSLVYFAGHGIEVDKANYLIPVNAELQSGKDVQLEAIPLDVVMRALAPSDGVKIVLVDACRDNPFADRLRESEGTRSVGTGLGRVDPIGGVLAGGVLVSYAAREGTLALDGTGRNSPYAQALLEYLEEPGLEVSKLFRKVRDRVFDLTNGRQEPFTYGALPGEDIYLAPLSPVFRASNSKPSVSPTVPWMEIKAPSASANIDNILSMAQRRQVQTALLYLGENPGPVDGQFGPSTRRAIAAARLKLALPPSNHVSKQLLDRLPNAPAIDALKSSKARAYRADNLPSNMEPRLARIFGAFSERKIMFDYFEGRLYVVVLAVRADWHSSSQAAANAGGHLVTITSDEENRFVKSLVSSDPNLFAKPTYGDGLRGPLIGLYKNEAGLWGWVTGEPLRYLGWAAGQPDHYNGWETVAALHMANQRSAPEWNDIAGVAPGFVVEVD
;
A
#
# COMPACT_ATOMS: atom_id res chain seq x y z
N MET A 1 -8.73 20.93 1.80
CA MET A 1 -8.68 22.31 1.27
C MET A 1 -8.03 22.30 -0.11
N VAL A 2 -8.56 23.08 -1.04
CA VAL A 2 -8.11 23.13 -2.44
C VAL A 2 -7.94 24.60 -2.85
N ILE A 3 -6.74 24.98 -3.28
CA ILE A 3 -6.37 26.37 -3.60
C ILE A 3 -5.95 26.47 -5.06
N GLY A 4 -6.46 27.47 -5.78
CA GLY A 4 -6.03 27.81 -7.14
C GLY A 4 -5.76 29.31 -7.29
N ASN A 5 -4.51 29.68 -7.54
CA ASN A 5 -4.09 31.07 -7.76
C ASN A 5 -3.64 31.28 -9.20
N SER A 6 -4.36 32.15 -9.92
CA SER A 6 -4.12 32.47 -11.33
C SER A 6 -3.87 33.96 -11.56
N ALA A 7 -4.67 34.83 -10.91
CA ALA A 7 -4.73 36.26 -11.19
C ALA A 7 -3.68 37.06 -10.39
N TYR A 8 -2.40 36.80 -10.64
CA TYR A 8 -1.29 37.48 -9.97
C TYR A 8 -1.19 38.96 -10.37
N GLU A 9 -1.05 39.84 -9.38
CA GLU A 9 -0.95 41.29 -9.60
C GLU A 9 0.43 41.72 -10.11
N ARG A 10 1.48 41.03 -9.65
CA ARG A 10 2.90 41.40 -9.85
C ARG A 10 3.77 40.25 -10.37
N ALA A 11 3.15 39.18 -10.85
CA ALA A 11 3.79 38.02 -11.47
C ALA A 11 2.99 37.57 -12.70
N PRO A 12 3.55 36.72 -13.58
CA PRO A 12 2.81 36.19 -14.73
C PRO A 12 1.50 35.52 -14.32
N VAL A 13 0.42 35.83 -15.03
CA VAL A 13 -0.88 35.16 -14.85
C VAL A 13 -0.78 33.70 -15.32
N LEU A 14 -1.45 32.80 -14.62
CA LEU A 14 -1.52 31.37 -14.96
C LEU A 14 -2.95 31.00 -15.38
N ASP A 15 -3.11 30.31 -16.50
CA ASP A 15 -4.43 30.03 -17.06
C ASP A 15 -5.17 28.86 -16.39
N ASN A 16 -4.44 27.88 -15.87
CA ASN A 16 -4.99 26.60 -15.42
C ASN A 16 -5.34 26.46 -13.93
N PRO A 17 -4.66 27.13 -12.96
CA PRO A 17 -4.87 26.87 -11.53
C PRO A 17 -6.31 26.98 -11.03
N ILE A 18 -7.11 27.93 -11.55
CA ILE A 18 -8.53 28.03 -11.19
C ILE A 18 -9.32 26.80 -11.68
N ASN A 19 -9.06 26.35 -12.92
CA ASN A 19 -9.72 25.16 -13.47
C ASN A 19 -9.31 23.92 -12.67
N ASP A 20 -8.01 23.78 -12.40
CA ASP A 20 -7.46 22.65 -11.64
C ASP A 20 -8.07 22.57 -10.25
N ALA A 21 -8.04 23.67 -9.50
CA ALA A 21 -8.62 23.73 -8.16
C ALA A 21 -10.13 23.46 -8.18
N THR A 22 -10.86 23.98 -9.15
CA THR A 22 -12.32 23.76 -9.26
C THR A 22 -12.64 22.29 -9.52
N ASP A 23 -11.94 21.67 -10.47
CA ASP A 23 -12.20 20.30 -10.91
C ASP A 23 -11.75 19.28 -9.84
N ILE A 24 -10.61 19.52 -9.18
CA ILE A 24 -10.12 18.71 -8.05
C ILE A 24 -11.06 18.84 -6.84
N ALA A 25 -11.54 20.05 -6.53
CA ALA A 25 -12.50 20.26 -5.45
C ALA A 25 -13.81 19.51 -5.69
N ALA A 26 -14.31 19.53 -6.93
CA ALA A 26 -15.51 18.79 -7.30
C ALA A 26 -15.30 17.26 -7.18
N SER A 27 -14.13 16.75 -7.56
CA SER A 27 -13.76 15.34 -7.43
C SER A 27 -13.70 14.90 -5.97
N LEU A 28 -12.98 15.64 -5.12
CA LEU A 28 -12.90 15.35 -3.68
C LEU A 28 -14.28 15.45 -3.00
N GLY A 29 -15.13 16.38 -3.41
CA GLY A 29 -16.51 16.47 -2.92
C GLY A 29 -17.34 15.22 -3.24
N ARG A 30 -17.19 14.63 -4.44
CA ARG A 30 -17.84 13.35 -4.79
C ARG A 30 -17.32 12.17 -3.97
N LEU A 31 -16.09 12.25 -3.49
CA LEU A 31 -15.47 11.29 -2.58
C LEU A 31 -15.87 11.47 -1.10
N GLY A 32 -16.71 12.47 -0.80
CA GLY A 32 -17.23 12.70 0.54
C GLY A 32 -16.32 13.56 1.43
N PHE A 33 -15.31 14.22 0.88
CA PHE A 33 -14.53 15.21 1.62
C PHE A 33 -15.37 16.46 1.92
N ASP A 34 -15.15 17.04 3.09
CA ASP A 34 -15.54 18.43 3.34
C ASP A 34 -14.53 19.38 2.68
N VAL A 35 -14.92 19.95 1.53
CA VAL A 35 -14.00 20.69 0.66
C VAL A 35 -14.17 22.20 0.81
N GLN A 36 -13.11 22.84 1.30
CA GLN A 36 -12.92 24.29 1.17
C GLN A 36 -12.17 24.61 -0.14
N LEU A 37 -12.86 25.22 -1.11
CA LEU A 37 -12.28 25.75 -2.35
C LEU A 37 -11.94 27.22 -2.19
N VAL A 38 -10.68 27.58 -2.47
CA VAL A 38 -10.14 28.93 -2.33
C VAL A 38 -9.51 29.35 -3.66
N LEU A 39 -9.94 30.46 -4.24
CA LEU A 39 -9.47 30.92 -5.54
C LEU A 39 -8.89 32.33 -5.44
N ASN A 40 -7.73 32.55 -6.08
CA ASN A 40 -7.01 33.84 -6.12
C ASN A 40 -6.88 34.50 -4.75
N ALA A 41 -6.36 33.77 -3.77
CA ALA A 41 -6.26 34.26 -2.41
C ALA A 41 -5.00 35.10 -2.19
N ASP A 42 -5.20 36.22 -1.48
CA ASP A 42 -4.14 37.04 -0.91
C ASP A 42 -3.47 36.35 0.30
N ASP A 43 -2.35 36.90 0.76
CA ASP A 43 -1.56 36.34 1.86
C ASP A 43 -2.38 36.23 3.17
N ARG A 44 -3.22 37.22 3.46
CA ARG A 44 -4.06 37.27 4.66
C ARG A 44 -5.16 36.22 4.60
N GLN A 45 -5.82 36.08 3.45
CA GLN A 45 -6.84 35.08 3.18
C GLN A 45 -6.26 33.68 3.31
N LEU A 46 -5.10 33.39 2.70
CA LEU A 46 -4.44 32.09 2.83
C LEU A 46 -4.15 31.74 4.30
N ARG A 47 -3.58 32.67 5.07
CA ARG A 47 -3.31 32.46 6.51
C ARG A 47 -4.59 32.20 7.31
N GLN A 48 -5.67 32.92 7.03
CA GLN A 48 -6.97 32.70 7.66
C GLN A 48 -7.56 31.33 7.30
N HIS A 49 -7.49 30.94 6.02
CA HIS A 49 -7.97 29.63 5.57
C HIS A 49 -7.15 28.48 6.16
N PHE A 50 -5.83 28.60 6.29
CA PHE A 50 -5.01 27.58 6.96
C PHE A 50 -5.35 27.45 8.46
N GLN A 51 -5.64 28.56 9.14
CA GLN A 51 -6.09 28.51 10.54
C GLN A 51 -7.45 27.83 10.68
N GLU A 52 -8.38 28.11 9.77
CA GLU A 52 -9.67 27.43 9.75
C GLU A 52 -9.54 25.94 9.43
N PHE A 53 -8.78 25.62 8.40
CA PHE A 53 -8.50 24.26 8.00
C PHE A 53 -7.86 23.45 9.13
N ALA A 54 -6.94 24.03 9.90
CA ALA A 54 -6.32 23.36 11.05
C ALA A 54 -7.34 22.95 12.11
N ARG A 55 -8.38 23.77 12.34
CA ARG A 55 -9.47 23.42 13.28
C ARG A 55 -10.34 22.29 12.75
N LEU A 56 -10.64 22.27 11.46
CA LEU A 56 -11.41 21.19 10.84
C LEU A 56 -10.62 19.88 10.74
N ALA A 57 -9.30 19.97 10.54
CA ALA A 57 -8.43 18.81 10.37
C ALA A 57 -8.17 18.04 11.68
N GLU A 58 -8.31 18.66 12.86
CA GLU A 58 -7.97 18.07 14.16
C GLU A 58 -8.61 16.69 14.40
N THR A 59 -9.85 16.50 13.95
CA THR A 59 -10.57 15.22 14.08
C THR A 59 -10.65 14.41 12.78
N ALA A 60 -9.94 14.82 11.73
CA ALA A 60 -10.01 14.17 10.43
C ALA A 60 -9.15 12.89 10.38
N GLU A 61 -9.73 11.79 9.88
CA GLU A 61 -8.98 10.55 9.59
C GLU A 61 -8.02 10.71 8.41
N LEU A 62 -8.37 11.60 7.47
CA LEU A 62 -7.52 12.00 6.36
C LEU A 62 -7.72 13.49 6.08
N SER A 63 -6.62 14.23 6.01
CA SER A 63 -6.61 15.67 5.72
C SER A 63 -5.76 15.94 4.47
N LEU A 64 -6.32 16.70 3.52
CA LEU A 64 -5.71 16.96 2.23
C LEU A 64 -5.64 18.45 1.92
N VAL A 65 -4.48 18.92 1.48
CA VAL A 65 -4.29 20.25 0.89
C VAL A 65 -3.82 20.10 -0.54
N TYR A 66 -4.55 20.67 -1.50
CA TYR A 66 -4.11 20.84 -2.89
C TYR A 66 -3.85 22.33 -3.16
N PHE A 67 -2.72 22.65 -3.78
CA PHE A 67 -2.39 24.00 -4.22
C PHE A 67 -1.95 23.99 -5.69
N ALA A 68 -2.57 24.83 -6.50
CA ALA A 68 -2.14 25.17 -7.86
C ALA A 68 -1.82 26.66 -7.97
N GLY A 69 -0.66 27.00 -8.55
CA GLY A 69 -0.22 28.38 -8.73
C GLY A 69 1.31 28.52 -8.81
N HIS A 70 1.82 29.73 -8.60
CA HIS A 70 3.26 29.96 -8.46
C HIS A 70 3.78 29.45 -7.12
N GLY A 71 4.94 28.80 -7.17
CA GLY A 71 5.73 28.40 -6.02
C GLY A 71 7.20 28.73 -6.26
N ILE A 72 7.95 29.01 -5.21
CA ILE A 72 9.39 29.29 -5.32
C ILE A 72 10.18 28.58 -4.22
N GLU A 73 11.46 28.38 -4.49
CA GLU A 73 12.44 27.99 -3.48
C GLU A 73 13.38 29.14 -3.18
N VAL A 74 13.58 29.39 -1.88
CA VAL A 74 14.64 30.28 -1.40
C VAL A 74 15.29 29.60 -0.21
N ASP A 75 16.62 29.50 -0.22
CA ASP A 75 17.41 28.85 0.83
C ASP A 75 16.92 27.42 1.17
N LYS A 76 16.56 26.62 0.15
CA LYS A 76 16.01 25.26 0.27
C LYS A 76 14.64 25.17 0.96
N ALA A 77 13.98 26.30 1.23
CA ALA A 77 12.63 26.36 1.75
C ALA A 77 11.62 26.64 0.65
N ASN A 78 10.47 25.98 0.73
CA ASN A 78 9.41 26.03 -0.27
C ASN A 78 8.35 27.04 0.12
N TYR A 79 7.97 27.90 -0.82
CA TYR A 79 6.97 28.94 -0.60
C TYR A 79 5.87 28.87 -1.66
N LEU A 80 4.62 28.96 -1.21
CA LEU A 80 3.45 29.19 -2.05
C LEU A 80 3.26 30.69 -2.23
N ILE A 81 2.98 31.14 -3.45
CA ILE A 81 2.88 32.57 -3.78
C ILE A 81 1.40 33.02 -3.80
N PRO A 82 1.00 33.95 -2.90
CA PRO A 82 -0.30 34.62 -2.95
C PRO A 82 -0.44 35.54 -4.19
N VAL A 83 -1.67 35.86 -4.59
CA VAL A 83 -1.90 36.68 -5.81
C VAL A 83 -1.39 38.11 -5.70
N ASN A 84 -1.33 38.66 -4.48
CA ASN A 84 -0.87 40.02 -4.18
C ASN A 84 0.64 40.11 -3.85
N ALA A 85 1.40 39.01 -3.96
CA ALA A 85 2.82 39.01 -3.59
C ALA A 85 3.65 39.91 -4.51
N GLU A 86 4.45 40.79 -3.90
CA GLU A 86 5.35 41.75 -4.52
C GLU A 86 6.80 41.43 -4.10
N LEU A 87 7.30 40.28 -4.55
CA LEU A 87 8.66 39.83 -4.18
C LEU A 87 9.71 40.68 -4.93
N GLN A 88 10.22 41.72 -4.27
CA GLN A 88 11.27 42.59 -4.82
C GLN A 88 12.69 42.13 -4.42
N SER A 89 12.82 41.53 -3.23
CA SER A 89 14.08 41.08 -2.63
C SER A 89 13.91 39.76 -1.86
N GLY A 90 15.03 39.11 -1.53
CA GLY A 90 15.00 37.80 -0.85
C GLY A 90 14.35 37.87 0.53
N LYS A 91 14.32 39.07 1.14
CA LYS A 91 13.68 39.33 2.43
C LYS A 91 12.16 39.37 2.33
N ASP A 92 11.64 39.83 1.19
CA ASP A 92 10.20 39.97 0.96
C ASP A 92 9.54 38.59 0.84
N VAL A 93 10.29 37.58 0.39
CA VAL A 93 9.83 36.18 0.32
C VAL A 93 9.36 35.66 1.68
N GLN A 94 10.06 35.98 2.76
CA GLN A 94 9.68 35.52 4.10
C GLN A 94 8.45 36.24 4.67
N LEU A 95 8.18 37.47 4.20
CA LEU A 95 7.10 38.30 4.68
C LEU A 95 5.81 38.08 3.88
N GLU A 96 5.94 37.96 2.57
CA GLU A 96 4.82 38.01 1.62
C GLU A 96 4.41 36.64 1.08
N ALA A 97 5.30 35.65 1.06
CA ALA A 97 4.97 34.29 0.63
C ALA A 97 4.52 33.40 1.81
N ILE A 98 3.88 32.27 1.50
CA ILE A 98 3.46 31.30 2.51
C ILE A 98 4.45 30.13 2.53
N PRO A 99 5.25 29.95 3.59
CA PRO A 99 6.13 28.79 3.69
C PRO A 99 5.30 27.51 3.71
N LEU A 100 5.75 26.47 3.00
CA LEU A 100 5.10 25.17 3.01
C LEU A 100 5.00 24.59 4.43
N ASP A 101 5.95 24.92 5.31
CA ASP A 101 5.90 24.59 6.73
C ASP A 101 4.64 25.10 7.45
N VAL A 102 4.07 26.23 7.02
CA VAL A 102 2.78 26.73 7.55
C VAL A 102 1.66 25.76 7.16
N VAL A 103 1.67 25.24 5.94
CA VAL A 103 0.72 24.23 5.45
C VAL A 103 0.87 22.94 6.25
N MET A 104 2.11 22.48 6.44
CA MET A 104 2.40 21.27 7.21
C MET A 104 1.96 21.40 8.67
N ARG A 105 2.17 22.58 9.29
CA ARG A 105 1.67 22.86 10.65
C ARG A 105 0.15 22.92 10.73
N ALA A 106 -0.54 23.35 9.67
CA ALA A 106 -2.00 23.31 9.64
C ALA A 106 -2.54 21.88 9.62
N LEU A 107 -1.79 20.92 9.07
CA LEU A 107 -2.12 19.49 9.05
C LEU A 107 -1.70 18.74 10.32
N ALA A 108 -0.72 19.27 11.06
CA ALA A 108 -0.11 18.61 12.22
C ALA A 108 -1.06 18.25 13.39
N PRO A 109 -2.14 19.00 13.70
CA PRO A 109 -3.03 18.67 14.83
C PRO A 109 -3.80 17.37 14.68
N SER A 110 -3.98 16.87 13.45
CA SER A 110 -4.64 15.59 13.17
C SER A 110 -3.73 14.41 13.53
N ASP A 111 -4.27 13.33 14.10
CA ASP A 111 -3.58 12.03 14.19
C ASP A 111 -3.79 11.16 12.93
N GLY A 112 -4.61 11.61 11.97
CA GLY A 112 -4.92 10.93 10.72
C GLY A 112 -3.88 11.12 9.61
N VAL A 113 -4.15 10.57 8.43
CA VAL A 113 -3.28 10.66 7.26
C VAL A 113 -3.25 12.08 6.70
N LYS A 114 -2.07 12.60 6.38
CA LYS A 114 -1.89 13.97 5.87
C LYS A 114 -1.35 13.95 4.45
N ILE A 115 -2.06 14.56 3.51
CA ILE A 115 -1.69 14.62 2.09
C ILE A 115 -1.55 16.08 1.66
N VAL A 116 -0.40 16.43 1.07
CA VAL A 116 -0.16 17.74 0.47
C VAL A 116 0.19 17.57 -1.00
N LEU A 117 -0.57 18.19 -1.88
CA LEU A 117 -0.39 18.15 -3.33
C LEU A 117 -0.01 19.54 -3.82
N VAL A 118 1.16 19.67 -4.42
CA VAL A 118 1.71 20.96 -4.87
C VAL A 118 1.89 20.94 -6.37
N ASP A 119 0.97 21.60 -7.07
CA ASP A 119 0.93 21.80 -8.51
C ASP A 119 1.44 23.18 -8.88
N ALA A 120 2.73 23.38 -8.67
CA ALA A 120 3.38 24.66 -8.88
C ALA A 120 4.70 24.48 -9.62
N CYS A 121 5.00 25.45 -10.48
CA CYS A 121 6.33 25.63 -11.02
C CYS A 121 7.32 25.85 -9.88
N ARG A 122 8.55 25.36 -10.06
CA ARG A 122 9.67 25.55 -9.13
C ARG A 122 10.70 26.58 -9.66
N ASP A 123 10.34 27.31 -10.71
CA ASP A 123 11.07 28.47 -11.20
C ASP A 123 10.65 29.69 -10.40
N ASN A 124 11.57 30.62 -10.19
CA ASN A 124 11.30 31.85 -9.49
C ASN A 124 10.96 32.94 -10.52
N PRO A 125 9.68 33.30 -10.73
CA PRO A 125 9.30 34.36 -11.67
C PRO A 125 9.78 35.75 -11.23
N PHE A 126 10.41 35.83 -10.05
CA PHE A 126 11.04 37.02 -9.49
C PHE A 126 12.58 36.93 -9.51
N ALA A 127 13.18 35.90 -10.12
CA ALA A 127 14.61 35.62 -10.08
C ALA A 127 15.47 36.81 -10.52
N ASP A 128 15.08 37.51 -11.58
CA ASP A 128 15.84 38.64 -12.11
C ASP A 128 15.82 39.84 -11.14
N ARG A 129 14.69 40.11 -10.49
CA ARG A 129 14.57 41.16 -9.45
C ARG A 129 15.35 40.81 -8.19
N LEU A 130 15.30 39.54 -7.78
CA LEU A 130 16.00 39.03 -6.60
C LEU A 130 17.52 39.10 -6.76
N ARG A 131 18.03 38.76 -7.95
CA ARG A 131 19.46 38.82 -8.31
C ARG A 131 20.04 40.24 -8.29
N GLU A 132 19.23 41.26 -8.60
CA GLU A 132 19.66 42.66 -8.56
C GLU A 132 19.77 43.23 -7.13
N SER A 133 19.01 42.66 -6.17
CA SER A 133 18.93 43.18 -4.79
C SER A 133 19.99 42.61 -3.82
N GLU A 134 20.44 41.37 -4.01
CA GLU A 134 21.30 40.64 -3.07
C GLU A 134 22.53 40.08 -3.79
N GLY A 135 23.64 40.83 -3.73
CA GLY A 135 24.91 40.42 -4.33
C GLY A 135 25.34 39.01 -3.93
N THR A 136 25.46 38.13 -4.92
CA THR A 136 26.10 36.80 -4.84
C THR A 136 25.62 35.89 -3.71
N ARG A 137 24.38 35.40 -3.77
CA ARG A 137 24.03 34.06 -3.26
C ARG A 137 23.09 33.35 -4.22
N SER A 138 23.31 32.05 -4.37
CA SER A 138 22.68 31.15 -5.35
C SER A 138 21.17 31.10 -5.18
N VAL A 139 20.45 31.79 -6.06
CA VAL A 139 19.03 31.55 -6.34
C VAL A 139 18.94 30.16 -6.99
N GLY A 140 18.50 29.16 -6.23
CA GLY A 140 18.27 27.81 -6.72
C GLY A 140 17.10 27.76 -7.70
N THR A 141 17.22 26.93 -8.73
CA THR A 141 16.11 26.52 -9.61
C THR A 141 15.50 25.24 -9.04
N GLY A 142 14.27 25.28 -8.55
CA GLY A 142 13.64 24.10 -7.93
C GLY A 142 13.30 24.33 -6.46
N LEU A 143 12.16 23.80 -5.96
CA LEU A 143 11.77 23.58 -4.55
C LEU A 143 12.67 22.54 -3.89
N GLY A 144 12.89 22.70 -2.59
CA GLY A 144 13.85 21.94 -1.81
C GLY A 144 13.21 20.71 -1.23
N ARG A 145 14.05 19.74 -0.88
CA ARG A 145 13.64 18.56 -0.12
C ARG A 145 13.08 19.01 1.24
N VAL A 146 11.80 18.71 1.49
CA VAL A 146 11.21 18.79 2.83
C VAL A 146 11.34 17.42 3.46
N ASP A 147 12.23 17.27 4.43
CA ASP A 147 12.09 16.20 5.41
C ASP A 147 10.94 16.62 6.33
N PRO A 148 9.79 15.90 6.36
CA PRO A 148 8.69 16.27 7.23
C PRO A 148 9.17 16.26 8.68
N ILE A 149 9.32 17.46 9.25
CA ILE A 149 9.50 17.82 10.66
C ILE A 149 10.01 16.66 11.52
N GLY A 150 11.33 16.43 11.59
CA GLY A 150 12.04 15.91 12.79
C GLY A 150 11.49 14.70 13.57
N GLY A 151 10.59 13.90 13.02
CA GLY A 151 9.89 12.85 13.74
C GLY A 151 8.62 12.44 13.00
N VAL A 152 8.34 11.13 12.98
CA VAL A 152 7.16 10.53 12.37
C VAL A 152 5.90 11.28 12.86
N LEU A 153 5.28 12.09 12.00
CA LEU A 153 3.95 12.64 12.29
C LEU A 153 3.01 11.45 12.51
N ALA A 154 2.27 11.44 13.61
CA ALA A 154 1.25 10.43 13.88
C ALA A 154 0.31 10.34 12.67
N GLY A 155 -0.04 9.13 12.22
CA GLY A 155 -0.86 8.90 11.04
C GLY A 155 -0.17 9.00 9.68
N GLY A 156 1.11 9.40 9.62
CA GLY A 156 1.88 9.51 8.38
C GLY A 156 1.58 10.76 7.55
N VAL A 157 2.53 11.12 6.70
CA VAL A 157 2.44 12.31 5.85
C VAL A 157 3.02 12.04 4.48
N LEU A 158 2.30 12.50 3.46
CA LEU A 158 2.69 12.39 2.07
C LEU A 158 2.61 13.75 1.39
N VAL A 159 3.72 14.18 0.81
CA VAL A 159 3.80 15.41 0.01
C VAL A 159 4.11 15.04 -1.43
N SER A 160 3.20 15.28 -2.36
CA SER A 160 3.38 15.03 -3.78
C SER A 160 3.52 16.35 -4.53
N TYR A 161 4.58 16.46 -5.32
CA TYR A 161 4.86 17.61 -6.17
C TYR A 161 4.64 17.25 -7.64
N ALA A 162 4.10 18.18 -8.42
CA ALA A 162 3.86 18.00 -9.85
C ALA A 162 5.13 17.76 -10.67
N ALA A 163 6.30 18.18 -10.18
CA ALA A 163 7.60 17.94 -10.80
C ALA A 163 8.67 17.64 -9.74
N ARG A 164 9.64 16.78 -10.10
CA ARG A 164 10.82 16.45 -9.27
C ARG A 164 11.72 17.67 -9.09
N GLU A 165 12.58 17.60 -8.08
CA GLU A 165 13.59 18.61 -7.79
C GLU A 165 14.43 18.98 -9.02
N GLY A 166 14.67 20.27 -9.22
CA GLY A 166 15.41 20.80 -10.37
C GLY A 166 14.68 20.77 -11.71
N THR A 167 13.38 20.43 -11.76
CA THR A 167 12.58 20.42 -13.00
C THR A 167 11.29 21.24 -12.90
N LEU A 168 10.75 21.63 -14.05
CA LEU A 168 9.57 22.48 -14.16
C LEU A 168 8.29 21.64 -14.23
N ALA A 169 7.24 22.12 -13.55
CA ALA A 169 5.88 21.71 -13.87
C ALA A 169 5.47 22.44 -15.16
N LEU A 170 4.85 21.73 -16.10
CA LEU A 170 4.35 22.32 -17.32
C LEU A 170 2.90 22.73 -17.13
N ASP A 171 2.51 23.88 -17.68
CA ASP A 171 1.11 24.29 -17.71
C ASP A 171 0.26 23.34 -18.55
N GLY A 172 0.86 22.67 -19.54
CA GLY A 172 0.15 21.79 -20.47
C GLY A 172 -0.49 22.55 -21.62
N THR A 173 -1.31 21.86 -22.42
CA THR A 173 -2.03 22.44 -23.58
C THR A 173 -3.55 22.32 -23.46
N GLY A 174 -4.03 21.72 -22.37
CA GLY A 174 -5.45 21.47 -22.11
C GLY A 174 -6.05 22.49 -21.14
N ARG A 175 -7.28 22.20 -20.69
CA ARG A 175 -8.00 22.98 -19.67
C ARG A 175 -7.30 22.94 -18.30
N ASN A 176 -6.69 21.81 -17.99
CA ASN A 176 -6.02 21.55 -16.72
C ASN A 176 -4.52 21.35 -16.91
N SER A 177 -3.75 21.56 -15.85
CA SER A 177 -2.35 21.13 -15.82
C SER A 177 -2.24 19.62 -16.06
N PRO A 178 -1.12 19.09 -16.59
CA PRO A 178 -0.90 17.65 -16.73
C PRO A 178 -1.04 16.90 -15.40
N TYR A 179 -0.64 17.53 -14.27
CA TYR A 179 -0.72 16.92 -12.95
C TYR A 179 -2.16 16.86 -12.43
N ALA A 180 -2.91 17.95 -12.53
CA ALA A 180 -4.33 17.99 -12.21
C ALA A 180 -5.14 17.03 -13.09
N GLN A 181 -4.86 17.00 -14.40
CA GLN A 181 -5.48 16.06 -15.33
C GLN A 181 -5.24 14.60 -14.89
N ALA A 182 -3.99 14.24 -14.60
CA ALA A 182 -3.66 12.89 -14.15
C ALA A 182 -4.28 12.53 -12.79
N LEU A 183 -4.35 13.49 -11.85
CA LEU A 183 -5.05 13.30 -10.58
C LEU A 183 -6.54 13.01 -10.81
N LEU A 184 -7.23 13.79 -11.64
CA LEU A 184 -8.64 13.62 -11.93
C LEU A 184 -8.97 12.27 -12.59
N GLU A 185 -8.02 11.68 -13.33
CA GLU A 185 -8.19 10.34 -13.91
C GLU A 185 -8.20 9.22 -12.84
N TYR A 186 -7.55 9.43 -11.68
CA TYR A 186 -7.31 8.35 -10.70
C TYR A 186 -7.88 8.61 -9.29
N LEU A 187 -8.19 9.85 -8.91
CA LEU A 187 -8.72 10.20 -7.59
C LEU A 187 -9.98 9.42 -7.23
N GLU A 188 -10.86 9.21 -8.22
CA GLU A 188 -12.14 8.53 -8.05
C GLU A 188 -12.10 7.03 -8.37
N GLU A 189 -10.93 6.46 -8.69
CA GLU A 189 -10.80 5.04 -9.02
C GLU A 189 -11.07 4.17 -7.76
N PRO A 190 -12.17 3.39 -7.71
CA PRO A 190 -12.53 2.64 -6.51
C PRO A 190 -11.50 1.55 -6.19
N GLY A 191 -11.10 1.46 -4.93
CA GLY A 191 -10.12 0.48 -4.46
C GLY A 191 -8.68 0.78 -4.87
N LEU A 192 -8.38 1.98 -5.36
CA LEU A 192 -7.01 2.38 -5.68
C LEU A 192 -6.29 2.91 -4.43
N GLU A 193 -5.32 2.14 -3.94
CA GLU A 193 -4.47 2.53 -2.80
C GLU A 193 -3.66 3.81 -3.14
N VAL A 194 -3.56 4.74 -2.17
CA VAL A 194 -3.02 6.09 -2.35
C VAL A 194 -1.59 6.12 -2.93
N SER A 195 -0.68 5.25 -2.49
CA SER A 195 0.68 5.15 -3.01
C SER A 195 0.71 4.60 -4.44
N LYS A 196 -0.22 3.70 -4.81
CA LYS A 196 -0.43 3.25 -6.20
C LYS A 196 -1.04 4.38 -7.05
N LEU A 197 -1.96 5.16 -6.50
CA LEU A 197 -2.54 6.34 -7.14
C LEU A 197 -1.44 7.32 -7.55
N PHE A 198 -0.55 7.73 -6.64
CA PHE A 198 0.51 8.69 -6.99
C PHE A 198 1.53 8.13 -7.98
N ARG A 199 1.77 6.82 -7.99
CA ARG A 199 2.60 6.19 -9.04
C ARG A 199 1.92 6.22 -10.41
N LYS A 200 0.62 5.93 -10.48
CA LYS A 200 -0.16 6.08 -11.72
C LYS A 200 -0.18 7.54 -12.20
N VAL A 201 -0.40 8.50 -11.29
CA VAL A 201 -0.34 9.94 -11.59
C VAL A 201 1.03 10.32 -12.16
N ARG A 202 2.12 9.82 -11.56
CA ARG A 202 3.47 10.06 -12.06
C ARG A 202 3.65 9.56 -13.49
N ASP A 203 3.32 8.29 -13.74
CA ASP A 203 3.49 7.66 -15.05
C ASP A 203 2.63 8.39 -16.10
N ARG A 204 1.40 8.79 -15.72
CA ARG A 204 0.50 9.52 -16.59
C ARG A 204 0.98 10.94 -16.93
N VAL A 205 1.54 11.68 -15.97
CA VAL A 205 2.16 12.99 -16.24
C VAL A 205 3.38 12.84 -17.13
N PHE A 206 4.19 11.81 -16.91
CA PHE A 206 5.34 11.51 -17.76
C PHE A 206 4.88 11.29 -19.21
N ASP A 207 3.82 10.52 -19.44
CA ASP A 207 3.25 10.31 -20.77
C ASP A 207 2.65 11.59 -21.39
N LEU A 208 1.82 12.32 -20.65
CA LEU A 208 1.17 13.56 -21.13
C LEU A 208 2.18 14.63 -21.53
N THR A 209 3.36 14.61 -20.90
CA THR A 209 4.41 15.62 -21.13
C THR A 209 5.52 15.14 -22.05
N ASN A 210 5.42 13.93 -22.61
CA ASN A 210 6.46 13.26 -23.40
C ASN A 210 7.80 13.18 -22.66
N GLY A 211 7.75 12.79 -21.39
CA GLY A 211 8.89 12.60 -20.50
C GLY A 211 9.52 13.88 -19.94
N ARG A 212 8.91 15.05 -20.17
CA ARG A 212 9.45 16.35 -19.74
C ARG A 212 9.16 16.69 -18.28
N GLN A 213 8.14 16.09 -17.69
CA GLN A 213 7.74 16.29 -16.30
C GLN A 213 7.55 14.95 -15.61
N GLU A 214 8.06 14.83 -14.39
CA GLU A 214 7.85 13.64 -13.54
C GLU A 214 7.48 14.11 -12.13
N PRO A 215 6.26 13.84 -11.65
CA PRO A 215 5.86 14.07 -10.27
C PRO A 215 6.71 13.28 -9.28
N PHE A 216 6.91 13.85 -8.09
CA PHE A 216 7.70 13.20 -7.05
C PHE A 216 7.02 13.30 -5.68
N THR A 217 7.12 12.23 -4.90
CA THR A 217 6.46 12.11 -3.60
C THR A 217 7.49 11.97 -2.48
N TYR A 218 7.29 12.71 -1.38
CA TYR A 218 8.09 12.67 -0.16
C TYR A 218 7.22 12.29 1.04
N GLY A 219 7.88 11.84 2.11
CA GLY A 219 7.22 11.38 3.33
C GLY A 219 6.92 9.88 3.32
N ALA A 220 6.14 9.45 4.29
CA ALA A 220 5.75 8.06 4.48
C ALA A 220 4.31 7.98 5.02
N LEU A 221 3.52 7.11 4.40
CA LEU A 221 2.21 6.69 4.90
C LEU A 221 2.38 5.57 5.94
N PRO A 222 1.38 5.35 6.81
CA PRO A 222 1.36 4.21 7.72
C PRO A 222 1.31 2.89 6.94
N GLY A 223 1.58 1.77 7.62
CA GLY A 223 1.56 0.43 6.99
C GLY A 223 0.15 -0.10 6.67
N GLU A 224 -0.89 0.69 6.92
CA GLU A 224 -2.27 0.39 6.55
C GLU A 224 -2.56 0.90 5.13
N ASP A 225 -3.37 0.16 4.37
CA ASP A 225 -3.80 0.60 3.06
C ASP A 225 -4.76 1.79 3.17
N ILE A 226 -4.40 2.90 2.53
CA ILE A 226 -5.21 4.11 2.49
C ILE A 226 -5.88 4.22 1.12
N TYR A 227 -7.18 4.48 1.09
CA TYR A 227 -7.98 4.64 -0.13
C TYR A 227 -8.73 5.97 -0.10
N LEU A 228 -8.70 6.75 -1.19
CA LEU A 228 -9.54 7.95 -1.33
C LEU A 228 -10.96 7.60 -1.77
N ALA A 229 -11.08 6.53 -2.57
CA ALA A 229 -12.33 5.96 -3.01
C ALA A 229 -12.38 4.48 -2.57
N PRO A 230 -12.87 4.15 -1.36
CA PRO A 230 -13.00 2.77 -0.95
C PRO A 230 -14.01 2.03 -1.85
N LEU A 231 -13.81 0.73 -2.06
CA LEU A 231 -14.83 -0.11 -2.70
C LEU A 231 -16.10 -0.03 -1.86
N SER A 232 -17.16 0.56 -2.42
CA SER A 232 -18.44 0.63 -1.70
C SER A 232 -18.91 -0.80 -1.39
N PRO A 233 -19.19 -1.13 -0.12
CA PRO A 233 -19.88 -2.36 0.18
C PRO A 233 -21.27 -2.26 -0.44
N VAL A 234 -21.58 -3.12 -1.40
CA VAL A 234 -22.94 -3.23 -1.94
C VAL A 234 -23.84 -3.65 -0.79
N PHE A 235 -24.52 -2.68 -0.18
CA PHE A 235 -25.59 -2.90 0.79
C PHE A 235 -26.73 -3.62 0.07
N ARG A 236 -26.78 -4.95 0.18
CA ARG A 236 -28.03 -5.69 0.02
C ARG A 236 -28.80 -5.58 1.33
N ALA A 237 -29.73 -4.63 1.38
CA ALA A 237 -30.81 -4.66 2.36
C ALA A 237 -31.77 -5.80 2.04
N SER A 238 -31.89 -6.80 2.92
CA SER A 238 -33.19 -7.30 3.38
C SER A 238 -33.02 -8.20 4.60
N ASN A 239 -33.80 -7.87 5.64
CA ASN A 239 -34.04 -8.63 6.86
C ASN A 239 -34.14 -10.16 6.69
N SER A 240 -33.29 -10.90 7.42
CA SER A 240 -33.71 -12.07 8.20
C SER A 240 -32.62 -12.46 9.22
N LYS A 241 -32.96 -12.44 10.50
CA LYS A 241 -32.18 -13.04 11.61
C LYS A 241 -32.23 -14.59 11.52
N PRO A 242 -31.35 -15.28 12.26
CA PRO A 242 -30.26 -16.09 11.73
C PRO A 242 -30.71 -17.50 11.30
N SER A 243 -30.30 -17.91 10.11
CA SER A 243 -30.32 -19.30 9.67
C SER A 243 -28.90 -19.85 9.78
N VAL A 244 -28.68 -20.69 10.79
CA VAL A 244 -27.59 -21.66 10.96
C VAL A 244 -26.50 -21.61 9.87
N SER A 245 -25.33 -21.06 10.20
CA SER A 245 -24.11 -21.37 9.43
C SER A 245 -23.96 -22.89 9.39
N PRO A 246 -23.79 -23.53 8.22
CA PRO A 246 -23.43 -24.94 8.20
C PRO A 246 -22.05 -25.05 8.82
N THR A 247 -22.01 -25.53 10.06
CA THR A 247 -20.80 -26.08 10.68
C THR A 247 -20.19 -27.08 9.72
N VAL A 248 -18.93 -26.84 9.38
CA VAL A 248 -18.11 -27.73 8.56
C VAL A 248 -17.32 -28.65 9.51
N PRO A 249 -17.72 -29.91 9.73
CA PRO A 249 -17.07 -30.86 10.63
C PRO A 249 -15.54 -31.04 10.55
N TRP A 250 -14.86 -30.75 9.44
CA TRP A 250 -13.37 -30.82 9.35
C TRP A 250 -12.69 -29.46 9.56
N MET A 251 -13.48 -28.42 9.77
CA MET A 251 -13.06 -27.13 10.33
C MET A 251 -13.29 -27.13 11.87
N GLU A 252 -13.15 -28.28 12.54
CA GLU A 252 -12.64 -28.31 13.92
C GLU A 252 -11.17 -27.89 13.89
N ILE A 253 -10.93 -26.62 13.54
CA ILE A 253 -9.90 -25.88 14.22
C ILE A 253 -10.41 -25.88 15.66
N LYS A 254 -9.71 -26.57 16.58
CA LYS A 254 -9.75 -26.14 17.97
C LYS A 254 -9.11 -24.76 18.03
N ALA A 255 -9.79 -23.77 17.48
CA ALA A 255 -9.67 -22.42 17.96
C ALA A 255 -10.00 -22.59 19.44
N PRO A 256 -9.07 -22.21 20.34
CA PRO A 256 -9.46 -22.03 21.72
C PRO A 256 -10.78 -21.25 21.67
N SER A 257 -11.79 -21.67 22.44
CA SER A 257 -13.01 -20.87 22.59
C SER A 257 -12.60 -19.40 22.80
N ALA A 258 -13.44 -18.44 22.45
CA ALA A 258 -13.07 -17.02 22.55
C ALA A 258 -12.49 -16.62 23.94
N SER A 259 -12.80 -17.41 24.98
CA SER A 259 -12.27 -17.36 26.36
C SER A 259 -11.08 -18.28 26.70
N ALA A 260 -10.66 -19.20 25.83
CA ALA A 260 -9.64 -20.19 26.13
C ALA A 260 -8.21 -19.61 26.10
N ASN A 261 -7.39 -20.16 26.99
CA ASN A 261 -6.03 -19.74 27.27
C ASN A 261 -5.11 -20.05 26.08
N ILE A 262 -4.42 -19.02 25.58
CA ILE A 262 -3.47 -19.11 24.46
C ILE A 262 -2.03 -18.73 24.84
N ASP A 263 -1.72 -18.59 26.13
CA ASP A 263 -0.39 -18.17 26.59
C ASP A 263 0.74 -19.00 25.96
N ASN A 264 0.52 -20.31 25.85
CA ASN A 264 1.50 -21.28 25.33
C ASN A 264 1.69 -21.22 23.81
N ILE A 265 0.85 -20.45 23.10
CA ILE A 265 0.90 -20.30 21.64
C ILE A 265 1.66 -19.02 21.25
N LEU A 266 1.67 -18.01 22.12
CA LEU A 266 2.35 -16.74 21.87
C LEU A 266 3.88 -16.91 21.94
N SER A 267 4.58 -16.42 20.93
CA SER A 267 6.04 -16.27 20.94
C SER A 267 6.52 -15.24 21.98
N MET A 268 7.80 -15.26 22.34
CA MET A 268 8.37 -14.26 23.26
C MET A 268 8.17 -12.82 22.78
N ALA A 269 8.25 -12.56 21.48
CA ALA A 269 8.01 -11.24 20.91
C ALA A 269 6.53 -10.82 21.04
N GLN A 270 5.60 -11.74 20.76
CA GLN A 270 4.16 -11.50 20.92
C GLN A 270 3.78 -11.31 22.39
N ARG A 271 4.42 -12.05 23.30
CA ARG A 271 4.23 -11.85 24.75
C ARG A 271 4.72 -10.47 25.21
N ARG A 272 5.83 -9.96 24.67
CA ARG A 272 6.27 -8.58 24.92
C ARG A 272 5.25 -7.57 24.42
N GLN A 273 4.68 -7.78 23.23
CA GLN A 273 3.62 -6.91 22.70
C GLN A 273 2.39 -6.88 23.61
N VAL A 274 1.97 -8.03 24.17
CA VAL A 274 0.89 -8.06 25.18
C VAL A 274 1.27 -7.27 26.44
N GLN A 275 2.49 -7.42 26.96
CA GLN A 275 2.95 -6.62 28.11
C GLN A 275 2.96 -5.11 27.77
N THR A 276 3.41 -4.72 26.57
CA THR A 276 3.35 -3.32 26.11
C THR A 276 1.91 -2.82 25.98
N ALA A 277 0.99 -3.62 25.45
CA ALA A 277 -0.43 -3.27 25.34
C ALA A 277 -1.10 -3.07 26.71
N LEU A 278 -0.71 -3.86 27.71
CA LEU A 278 -1.18 -3.69 29.09
C LEU A 278 -0.69 -2.36 29.69
N LEU A 279 0.54 -1.92 29.38
CA LEU A 279 1.04 -0.59 29.77
C LEU A 279 0.19 0.53 29.14
N TYR A 280 -0.18 0.40 27.87
CA TYR A 280 -1.05 1.39 27.21
C TYR A 280 -2.45 1.48 27.84
N LEU A 281 -2.97 0.39 28.40
CA LEU A 281 -4.22 0.40 29.17
C LEU A 281 -4.05 0.93 30.62
N GLY A 282 -2.85 1.39 30.98
CA GLY A 282 -2.52 1.88 32.31
C GLY A 282 -2.35 0.77 33.35
N GLU A 283 -2.19 -0.48 32.93
CA GLU A 283 -1.90 -1.60 33.84
C GLU A 283 -0.38 -1.76 34.03
N ASN A 284 0.05 -2.34 35.16
CA ASN A 284 1.46 -2.62 35.43
C ASN A 284 1.78 -4.13 35.28
N PRO A 285 2.22 -4.60 34.11
CA PRO A 285 2.58 -5.99 33.88
C PRO A 285 3.95 -6.38 34.44
N GLY A 286 4.73 -5.44 34.98
CA GLY A 286 6.17 -5.62 35.27
C GLY A 286 7.06 -5.35 34.05
N PRO A 287 8.31 -5.84 34.04
CA PRO A 287 9.23 -5.68 32.91
C PRO A 287 8.66 -6.26 31.60
N VAL A 288 8.86 -5.56 30.48
CA VAL A 288 8.46 -6.03 29.14
C VAL A 288 9.52 -6.98 28.60
N ASP A 289 9.53 -8.21 29.11
CA ASP A 289 10.55 -9.23 28.83
C ASP A 289 10.02 -10.45 28.05
N GLY A 290 8.70 -10.60 27.96
CA GLY A 290 7.99 -11.73 27.34
C GLY A 290 7.68 -12.85 28.34
N GLN A 291 8.02 -12.70 29.61
CA GLN A 291 7.75 -13.66 30.68
C GLN A 291 6.48 -13.27 31.44
N PHE A 292 5.43 -14.09 31.32
CA PHE A 292 4.16 -13.84 32.03
C PHE A 292 4.22 -14.29 33.50
N GLY A 293 4.95 -13.52 34.30
CA GLY A 293 5.04 -13.68 35.75
C GLY A 293 3.81 -13.15 36.51
N PRO A 294 3.83 -13.21 37.86
CA PRO A 294 2.69 -12.81 38.70
C PRO A 294 2.16 -11.38 38.46
N SER A 295 3.06 -10.43 38.15
CA SER A 295 2.65 -9.05 37.81
C SER A 295 1.90 -8.98 36.48
N THR A 296 2.39 -9.66 35.43
CA THR A 296 1.69 -9.72 34.13
C THR A 296 0.35 -10.42 34.25
N ARG A 297 0.24 -11.49 35.04
CA ARG A 297 -1.01 -12.20 35.31
C ARG A 297 -2.08 -11.30 35.95
N ARG A 298 -1.67 -10.46 36.92
CA ARG A 298 -2.56 -9.48 37.56
C ARG A 298 -2.99 -8.39 36.58
N ALA A 299 -2.06 -7.87 35.79
CA ALA A 299 -2.35 -6.87 34.75
C ALA A 299 -3.34 -7.41 33.70
N ILE A 300 -3.19 -8.67 33.26
CA ILE A 300 -4.15 -9.32 32.36
C ILE A 300 -5.54 -9.39 32.99
N ALA A 301 -5.65 -9.80 34.26
CA ALA A 301 -6.94 -9.87 34.94
C ALA A 301 -7.61 -8.50 35.10
N ALA A 302 -6.84 -7.47 35.44
CA ALA A 302 -7.31 -6.10 35.56
C ALA A 302 -7.75 -5.53 34.20
N ALA A 303 -6.97 -5.74 33.14
CA ALA A 303 -7.32 -5.33 31.78
C ALA A 303 -8.62 -5.99 31.30
N ARG A 304 -8.81 -7.29 31.57
CA ARG A 304 -10.06 -7.99 31.21
C ARG A 304 -11.28 -7.40 31.90
N LEU A 305 -11.16 -7.07 33.19
CA LEU A 305 -12.26 -6.42 33.91
C LEU A 305 -12.55 -5.03 33.33
N LYS A 306 -11.50 -4.24 33.05
CA LYS A 306 -11.59 -2.91 32.44
C LYS A 306 -12.24 -2.95 31.04
N LEU A 307 -12.03 -4.03 30.29
CA LEU A 307 -12.58 -4.26 28.95
C LEU A 307 -13.92 -5.02 28.94
N ALA A 308 -14.56 -5.20 30.11
CA ALA A 308 -15.82 -5.94 30.26
C ALA A 308 -15.77 -7.39 29.71
N LEU A 309 -14.63 -8.06 29.83
CA LEU A 309 -14.42 -9.45 29.43
C LEU A 309 -14.59 -10.41 30.62
N PRO A 310 -14.92 -11.70 30.38
CA PRO A 310 -15.00 -12.69 31.45
C PRO A 310 -13.71 -12.78 32.28
N PRO A 311 -13.80 -12.92 33.62
CA PRO A 311 -12.63 -12.95 34.50
C PRO A 311 -11.66 -14.09 34.15
N SER A 312 -10.38 -13.77 33.99
CA SER A 312 -9.29 -14.72 33.77
C SER A 312 -7.95 -14.00 33.97
N ASN A 313 -6.86 -14.72 34.21
CA ASN A 313 -5.49 -14.19 34.23
C ASN A 313 -4.64 -14.72 33.05
N HIS A 314 -5.31 -15.26 32.03
CA HIS A 314 -4.71 -15.77 30.79
C HIS A 314 -5.04 -14.89 29.59
N VAL A 315 -4.13 -14.88 28.61
CA VAL A 315 -4.42 -14.27 27.32
C VAL A 315 -5.41 -15.15 26.58
N SER A 316 -6.42 -14.53 25.97
CA SER A 316 -7.39 -15.16 25.09
C SER A 316 -7.56 -14.30 23.85
N LYS A 317 -8.14 -14.86 22.79
CA LYS A 317 -8.43 -14.09 21.56
C LYS A 317 -9.26 -12.84 21.84
N GLN A 318 -10.32 -12.96 22.65
CA GLN A 318 -11.14 -11.81 23.07
C GLN A 318 -10.36 -10.67 23.74
N LEU A 319 -9.30 -11.02 24.49
CA LEU A 319 -8.45 -10.00 25.09
C LEU A 319 -7.62 -9.33 24.01
N LEU A 320 -6.99 -10.08 23.11
CA LEU A 320 -6.17 -9.53 22.04
C LEU A 320 -6.96 -8.63 21.09
N ASP A 321 -8.17 -9.03 20.71
CA ASP A 321 -9.05 -8.23 19.84
C ASP A 321 -9.42 -6.86 20.45
N ARG A 322 -9.18 -6.67 21.75
CA ARG A 322 -9.52 -5.47 22.53
C ARG A 322 -8.29 -4.72 23.05
N LEU A 323 -7.09 -5.32 22.94
CA LEU A 323 -5.85 -4.70 23.38
C LEU A 323 -5.33 -3.77 22.27
N PRO A 324 -4.89 -2.55 22.61
CA PRO A 324 -4.22 -1.68 21.64
C PRO A 324 -2.88 -2.30 21.24
N ASN A 325 -2.55 -2.33 19.94
CA ASN A 325 -1.31 -2.91 19.41
C ASN A 325 -1.10 -4.40 19.80
N ALA A 326 -2.18 -5.18 19.89
CA ALA A 326 -2.09 -6.60 20.21
C ALA A 326 -1.36 -7.38 19.11
N PRO A 327 -0.61 -8.45 19.45
CA PRO A 327 -0.02 -9.33 18.45
C PRO A 327 -1.08 -9.89 17.50
N ALA A 328 -0.87 -9.75 16.18
CA ALA A 328 -1.57 -10.57 15.21
C ALA A 328 -1.24 -12.04 15.52
N ILE A 329 -2.27 -12.82 15.89
CA ILE A 329 -2.10 -14.27 15.98
C ILE A 329 -2.19 -14.81 14.57
N ASP A 330 -1.11 -15.48 14.15
CA ASP A 330 -0.96 -16.40 13.00
C ASP A 330 -1.98 -17.58 13.02
N ALA A 331 -3.26 -17.32 13.30
CA ALA A 331 -4.29 -18.34 13.53
C ALA A 331 -4.79 -19.03 12.25
N LEU A 332 -4.09 -18.89 11.12
CA LEU A 332 -4.39 -19.58 9.87
C LEU A 332 -3.20 -20.39 9.31
N LYS A 333 -2.13 -20.60 10.08
CA LYS A 333 -1.09 -21.57 9.69
C LYS A 333 -1.50 -22.98 10.13
N SER A 334 -1.82 -23.84 9.17
CA SER A 334 -1.88 -25.29 9.43
C SER A 334 -0.46 -25.83 9.62
N SER A 335 -0.18 -26.53 10.72
CA SER A 335 1.07 -27.30 10.88
C SER A 335 1.12 -28.57 10.03
N LYS A 336 0.17 -28.73 9.10
CA LYS A 336 0.04 -29.90 8.23
C LYS A 336 -0.45 -29.46 6.84
N ALA A 337 0.47 -29.05 5.97
CA ALA A 337 0.24 -29.24 4.55
C ALA A 337 0.01 -30.75 4.34
N ARG A 338 -1.20 -31.16 3.97
CA ARG A 338 -1.52 -32.56 3.65
C ARG A 338 -1.72 -32.67 2.15
N ALA A 339 -1.10 -33.68 1.54
CA ALA A 339 -1.45 -34.06 0.17
C ALA A 339 -2.78 -34.81 0.18
N TYR A 340 -3.76 -34.30 -0.57
CA TYR A 340 -5.06 -34.95 -0.75
C TYR A 340 -5.16 -35.53 -2.16
N ARG A 341 -5.86 -36.64 -2.29
CA ARG A 341 -6.26 -37.26 -3.57
C ARG A 341 -7.78 -37.26 -3.64
N ALA A 342 -8.35 -37.21 -4.85
CA ALA A 342 -9.79 -37.07 -5.04
C ALA A 342 -10.62 -38.22 -4.47
N ASP A 343 -10.02 -39.39 -4.29
CA ASP A 343 -10.63 -40.58 -3.70
C ASP A 343 -10.72 -40.54 -2.16
N ASN A 344 -10.12 -39.55 -1.49
CA ASN A 344 -10.10 -39.45 -0.03
C ASN A 344 -10.57 -38.07 0.49
N LEU A 345 -11.61 -37.53 -0.14
CA LEU A 345 -12.12 -36.18 0.12
C LEU A 345 -13.26 -36.15 1.13
N PRO A 346 -13.27 -35.20 2.08
CA PRO A 346 -14.40 -35.00 2.98
C PRO A 346 -15.62 -34.43 2.24
N SER A 347 -16.83 -34.86 2.66
CA SER A 347 -18.10 -34.59 1.98
C SER A 347 -18.65 -33.16 2.13
N ASN A 348 -18.06 -32.34 2.99
CA ASN A 348 -18.55 -31.02 3.39
C ASN A 348 -17.52 -29.92 3.07
N MET A 349 -16.99 -29.89 1.86
CA MET A 349 -15.87 -29.02 1.52
C MET A 349 -16.26 -27.53 1.37
N GLU A 350 -15.31 -26.62 1.64
CA GLU A 350 -15.48 -25.20 1.34
C GLU A 350 -15.70 -25.01 -0.18
N PRO A 351 -16.58 -24.10 -0.64
CA PRO A 351 -16.90 -23.95 -2.07
C PRO A 351 -15.69 -23.71 -2.98
N ARG A 352 -14.66 -22.97 -2.53
CA ARG A 352 -13.41 -22.75 -3.27
C ARG A 352 -12.66 -24.06 -3.50
N LEU A 353 -12.49 -24.87 -2.45
CA LEU A 353 -11.87 -26.19 -2.55
C LEU A 353 -12.69 -27.15 -3.42
N ALA A 354 -14.03 -27.15 -3.32
CA ALA A 354 -14.87 -28.01 -4.14
C ALA A 354 -14.68 -27.75 -5.65
N ARG A 355 -14.58 -26.47 -6.06
CA ARG A 355 -14.27 -26.10 -7.45
C ARG A 355 -12.89 -26.59 -7.88
N ILE A 356 -11.88 -26.39 -7.03
CA ILE A 356 -10.50 -26.84 -7.26
C ILE A 356 -10.44 -28.36 -7.43
N PHE A 357 -11.07 -29.13 -6.54
CA PHE A 357 -11.10 -30.59 -6.65
C PHE A 357 -11.90 -31.06 -7.85
N GLY A 358 -12.96 -30.35 -8.25
CA GLY A 358 -13.66 -30.61 -9.50
C GLY A 358 -12.78 -30.40 -10.73
N ALA A 359 -11.97 -29.34 -10.75
CA ALA A 359 -11.09 -29.01 -11.87
C ALA A 359 -9.84 -29.91 -11.95
N PHE A 360 -9.36 -30.43 -10.82
CA PHE A 360 -8.09 -31.16 -10.71
C PHE A 360 -8.22 -32.55 -10.09
N SER A 361 -9.39 -33.20 -10.19
CA SER A 361 -9.70 -34.47 -9.51
C SER A 361 -8.68 -35.58 -9.76
N GLU A 362 -8.12 -35.68 -10.96
CA GLU A 362 -7.16 -36.73 -11.33
C GLU A 362 -5.72 -36.45 -10.84
N ARG A 363 -5.49 -35.31 -10.19
CA ARG A 363 -4.14 -34.84 -9.83
C ARG A 363 -3.94 -34.87 -8.33
N LYS A 364 -2.68 -35.08 -7.92
CA LYS A 364 -2.29 -34.86 -6.52
C LYS A 364 -2.30 -33.36 -6.26
N ILE A 365 -3.06 -32.94 -5.26
CA ILE A 365 -3.12 -31.53 -4.86
C ILE A 365 -2.75 -31.34 -3.40
N MET A 366 -2.13 -30.21 -3.13
CA MET A 366 -1.75 -29.75 -1.79
C MET A 366 -2.26 -28.33 -1.64
N PHE A 367 -2.72 -27.94 -0.46
CA PHE A 367 -3.20 -26.59 -0.27
C PHE A 367 -2.96 -26.10 1.15
N ASP A 368 -2.94 -24.78 1.29
CA ASP A 368 -2.97 -24.07 2.57
C ASP A 368 -3.52 -22.65 2.35
N TYR A 369 -3.66 -21.87 3.42
CA TYR A 369 -4.20 -20.52 3.37
C TYR A 369 -3.16 -19.49 3.80
N PHE A 370 -3.14 -18.35 3.12
CA PHE A 370 -2.36 -17.17 3.50
C PHE A 370 -3.22 -15.94 3.30
N GLU A 371 -3.32 -15.11 4.35
CA GLU A 371 -4.15 -13.89 4.37
C GLU A 371 -5.61 -14.07 3.92
N GLY A 372 -6.18 -15.26 4.18
CA GLY A 372 -7.57 -15.58 3.82
C GLY A 372 -7.76 -16.10 2.39
N ARG A 373 -6.73 -16.04 1.55
CA ARG A 373 -6.69 -16.64 0.22
C ARG A 373 -6.28 -18.11 0.29
N LEU A 374 -6.81 -18.90 -0.63
CA LEU A 374 -6.52 -20.32 -0.76
C LEU A 374 -5.41 -20.52 -1.80
N TYR A 375 -4.32 -21.19 -1.40
CA TYR A 375 -3.22 -21.54 -2.30
C TYR A 375 -3.21 -23.04 -2.51
N VAL A 376 -3.21 -23.46 -3.77
CA VAL A 376 -3.29 -24.86 -4.18
C VAL A 376 -2.13 -25.20 -5.10
N VAL A 377 -1.28 -26.12 -4.69
CA VAL A 377 -0.25 -26.71 -5.54
C VAL A 377 -0.83 -27.92 -6.26
N VAL A 378 -0.76 -27.90 -7.59
CA VAL A 378 -1.23 -28.98 -8.46
C VAL A 378 -0.03 -29.68 -9.07
N LEU A 379 0.19 -30.95 -8.71
CA LEU A 379 1.25 -31.77 -9.30
C LEU A 379 0.85 -32.14 -10.74
N ALA A 380 1.78 -31.97 -11.68
CA ALA A 380 1.54 -32.27 -13.09
C ALA A 380 2.85 -32.65 -13.79
N VAL A 381 2.93 -33.83 -14.37
CA VAL A 381 4.18 -34.35 -14.98
C VAL A 381 4.76 -33.41 -16.05
N ARG A 382 3.91 -32.66 -16.75
CA ARG A 382 4.28 -31.66 -17.77
C ARG A 382 3.29 -30.49 -17.77
N ALA A 383 3.43 -29.54 -16.85
CA ALA A 383 2.64 -28.31 -16.85
C ALA A 383 3.22 -27.28 -17.81
N ASP A 384 2.44 -26.82 -18.78
CA ASP A 384 2.72 -25.61 -19.57
C ASP A 384 1.98 -24.41 -18.98
N TRP A 385 2.57 -23.22 -19.09
CA TRP A 385 2.05 -22.02 -18.42
C TRP A 385 0.67 -21.60 -18.93
N HIS A 386 0.44 -21.61 -20.25
CA HIS A 386 -0.81 -21.13 -20.84
C HIS A 386 -2.00 -22.02 -20.44
N SER A 387 -1.87 -23.34 -20.61
CA SER A 387 -2.94 -24.28 -20.23
C SER A 387 -3.12 -24.34 -18.72
N SER A 388 -2.04 -24.19 -17.92
CA SER A 388 -2.14 -24.14 -16.46
C SER A 388 -2.83 -22.86 -15.98
N SER A 389 -2.55 -21.72 -16.62
CA SER A 389 -3.24 -20.43 -16.37
C SER A 389 -4.73 -20.52 -16.69
N GLN A 390 -5.08 -21.08 -17.85
CA GLN A 390 -6.47 -21.31 -18.21
C GLN A 390 -7.17 -22.29 -17.25
N ALA A 391 -6.49 -23.36 -16.82
CA ALA A 391 -7.05 -24.31 -15.87
C ALA A 391 -7.26 -23.69 -14.49
N ALA A 392 -6.35 -22.82 -14.03
CA ALA A 392 -6.50 -22.06 -12.80
C ALA A 392 -7.72 -21.12 -12.87
N ALA A 393 -7.88 -20.39 -13.99
CA ALA A 393 -9.03 -19.53 -14.26
C ALA A 393 -10.35 -20.31 -14.22
N ASN A 394 -10.40 -21.48 -14.89
CA ASN A 394 -11.58 -22.34 -14.88
C ASN A 394 -11.93 -22.90 -13.49
N ALA A 395 -10.93 -23.04 -12.62
CA ALA A 395 -11.12 -23.44 -11.23
C ALA A 395 -11.56 -22.28 -10.31
N GLY A 396 -11.65 -21.06 -10.85
CA GLY A 396 -12.05 -19.85 -10.14
C GLY A 396 -10.90 -19.13 -9.42
N GLY A 397 -9.66 -19.34 -9.87
CA GLY A 397 -8.46 -18.66 -9.36
C GLY A 397 -7.53 -18.23 -10.49
N HIS A 398 -6.25 -18.05 -10.19
CA HIS A 398 -5.22 -17.78 -11.19
C HIS A 398 -3.90 -18.44 -10.77
N LEU A 399 -2.91 -18.51 -11.67
CA LEU A 399 -1.57 -18.91 -11.24
C LEU A 399 -1.07 -17.94 -10.17
N VAL A 400 -0.40 -18.48 -9.14
CA VAL A 400 -0.05 -17.73 -7.94
C VAL A 400 0.72 -16.46 -8.27
N THR A 401 0.32 -15.39 -7.60
CA THR A 401 1.05 -14.13 -7.62
C THR A 401 1.82 -14.01 -6.32
N ILE A 402 3.00 -13.39 -6.36
CA ILE A 402 3.85 -13.29 -5.16
C ILE A 402 4.33 -11.85 -5.04
N THR A 403 3.68 -11.12 -4.16
CA THR A 403 3.75 -9.66 -4.07
C THR A 403 4.50 -9.17 -2.83
N SER A 404 4.86 -10.07 -1.92
CA SER A 404 5.61 -9.78 -0.69
C SER A 404 6.61 -10.88 -0.34
N ASP A 405 7.54 -10.58 0.57
CA ASP A 405 8.47 -11.56 1.11
C ASP A 405 7.77 -12.61 1.99
N GLU A 406 6.74 -12.18 2.72
CA GLU A 406 5.88 -13.04 3.55
C GLU A 406 5.16 -14.09 2.71
N GLU A 407 4.53 -13.66 1.62
CA GLU A 407 3.85 -14.53 0.66
C GLU A 407 4.85 -15.47 -0.02
N ASN A 408 6.02 -14.97 -0.43
CA ASN A 408 7.05 -15.82 -1.03
C ASN A 408 7.55 -16.90 -0.06
N ARG A 409 7.77 -16.55 1.21
CA ARG A 409 8.13 -17.52 2.25
C ARG A 409 7.03 -18.56 2.47
N PHE A 410 5.77 -18.14 2.45
CA PHE A 410 4.64 -19.05 2.55
C PHE A 410 4.59 -20.02 1.36
N VAL A 411 4.65 -19.53 0.12
CA VAL A 411 4.63 -20.35 -1.10
C VAL A 411 5.81 -21.34 -1.12
N LYS A 412 7.02 -20.90 -0.75
CA LYS A 412 8.20 -21.77 -0.60
C LYS A 412 7.94 -22.90 0.39
N SER A 413 7.42 -22.56 1.59
CA SER A 413 7.08 -23.54 2.62
C SER A 413 6.05 -24.57 2.12
N LEU A 414 5.05 -24.11 1.36
CA LEU A 414 4.00 -24.97 0.83
C LEU A 414 4.57 -26.01 -0.14
N VAL A 415 5.43 -25.60 -1.08
CA VAL A 415 5.98 -26.51 -2.10
C VAL A 415 7.13 -27.38 -1.60
N SER A 416 7.91 -26.93 -0.61
CA SER A 416 9.04 -27.71 -0.08
C SER A 416 8.63 -28.98 0.65
N SER A 417 7.34 -29.15 0.94
CA SER A 417 6.81 -30.33 1.64
C SER A 417 6.66 -31.58 0.76
N ASP A 418 6.77 -31.46 -0.57
CA ASP A 418 6.76 -32.61 -1.48
C ASP A 418 7.91 -32.55 -2.51
N PRO A 419 8.93 -33.43 -2.41
CA PRO A 419 10.06 -33.42 -3.33
C PRO A 419 9.67 -33.75 -4.78
N ASN A 420 8.50 -34.35 -5.03
CA ASN A 420 8.04 -34.62 -6.40
C ASN A 420 7.67 -33.35 -7.18
N LEU A 421 7.52 -32.21 -6.48
CA LEU A 421 7.32 -30.91 -7.11
C LEU A 421 8.61 -30.34 -7.69
N PHE A 422 9.78 -30.98 -7.49
CA PHE A 422 11.06 -30.50 -7.97
C PHE A 422 11.77 -31.59 -8.78
N ALA A 423 11.91 -31.36 -10.08
CA ALA A 423 12.49 -32.31 -11.03
C ALA A 423 13.73 -31.73 -11.71
N LYS A 424 14.71 -32.59 -12.02
CA LYS A 424 15.88 -32.17 -12.79
C LYS A 424 15.44 -31.86 -14.23
N PRO A 425 15.68 -30.64 -14.75
CA PRO A 425 15.29 -30.30 -16.11
C PRO A 425 16.19 -31.01 -17.14
N THR A 426 15.73 -31.10 -18.39
CA THR A 426 16.53 -31.67 -19.49
C THR A 426 17.77 -30.83 -19.80
N TYR A 427 17.67 -29.51 -19.62
CA TYR A 427 18.74 -28.54 -19.82
C TYR A 427 18.74 -27.54 -18.66
N GLY A 428 19.92 -27.05 -18.27
CA GLY A 428 20.12 -26.14 -17.14
C GLY A 428 20.45 -26.87 -15.81
N ASP A 429 20.86 -26.08 -14.82
CA ASP A 429 21.29 -26.58 -13.52
C ASP A 429 20.18 -26.48 -12.44
N GLY A 430 20.34 -27.26 -11.38
CA GLY A 430 19.40 -27.31 -10.26
C GLY A 430 18.14 -28.13 -10.54
N LEU A 431 17.09 -27.84 -9.79
CA LEU A 431 15.80 -28.52 -9.82
C LEU A 431 14.70 -27.52 -10.17
N ARG A 432 13.92 -27.84 -11.20
CA ARG A 432 12.78 -27.06 -11.65
C ARG A 432 11.57 -27.42 -10.80
N GLY A 433 11.00 -26.40 -10.17
CA GLY A 433 9.81 -26.44 -9.34
C GLY A 433 8.53 -26.07 -10.11
N PRO A 434 7.40 -25.92 -9.42
CA PRO A 434 6.11 -25.54 -10.02
C PRO A 434 6.11 -24.16 -10.68
N LEU A 435 5.27 -23.98 -11.70
CA LEU A 435 5.02 -22.67 -12.32
C LEU A 435 4.34 -21.71 -11.36
N ILE A 436 4.67 -20.43 -11.51
CA ILE A 436 3.98 -19.29 -10.88
C ILE A 436 3.38 -18.38 -11.95
N GLY A 437 2.57 -17.41 -11.55
CA GLY A 437 1.83 -16.52 -12.45
C GLY A 437 2.66 -15.48 -13.17
N LEU A 438 3.99 -15.46 -13.01
CA LEU A 438 4.87 -14.48 -13.65
C LEU A 438 5.26 -14.94 -15.06
N TYR A 439 5.06 -14.09 -16.07
CA TYR A 439 5.35 -14.39 -17.48
C TYR A 439 5.81 -13.15 -18.25
N LYS A 440 6.48 -13.34 -19.39
CA LYS A 440 6.79 -12.29 -20.36
C LYS A 440 5.59 -12.07 -21.27
N ASN A 441 5.13 -10.83 -21.34
CA ASN A 441 4.08 -10.43 -22.28
C ASN A 441 4.64 -10.29 -23.72
N GLU A 442 3.77 -9.94 -24.66
CA GLU A 442 4.13 -9.76 -26.09
C GLU A 442 5.19 -8.67 -26.32
N ALA A 443 5.31 -7.71 -25.40
CA ALA A 443 6.35 -6.68 -25.41
C ALA A 443 7.69 -7.16 -24.78
N GLY A 444 7.78 -8.42 -24.36
CA GLY A 444 8.97 -9.00 -23.72
C GLY A 444 9.16 -8.59 -22.26
N LEU A 445 8.16 -7.95 -21.63
CA LEU A 445 8.21 -7.48 -20.25
C LEU A 445 7.60 -8.51 -19.29
N TRP A 446 8.23 -8.71 -18.13
CA TRP A 446 7.71 -9.57 -17.07
C TRP A 446 6.49 -8.94 -16.39
N GLY A 447 5.42 -9.72 -16.20
CA GLY A 447 4.21 -9.31 -15.51
C GLY A 447 3.44 -10.49 -14.91
N TRP A 448 2.64 -10.21 -13.88
CA TRP A 448 1.77 -11.20 -13.27
C TRP A 448 0.58 -11.52 -14.16
N VAL A 449 0.08 -12.75 -14.08
CA VAL A 449 -1.12 -13.24 -14.77
C VAL A 449 -2.37 -12.41 -14.46
N THR A 450 -2.41 -11.77 -13.29
CA THR A 450 -3.46 -10.85 -12.83
C THR A 450 -3.31 -9.44 -13.40
N GLY A 451 -2.17 -9.12 -14.02
CA GLY A 451 -1.82 -7.78 -14.48
C GLY A 451 -1.39 -6.83 -13.35
N GLU A 452 -1.24 -7.32 -12.11
CA GLU A 452 -0.78 -6.46 -11.03
C GLU A 452 0.72 -6.11 -11.17
N PRO A 453 1.17 -4.98 -10.59
CA PRO A 453 2.56 -4.56 -10.72
C PRO A 453 3.52 -5.54 -10.04
N LEU A 454 4.60 -5.90 -10.74
CA LEU A 454 5.70 -6.71 -10.20
C LEU A 454 6.53 -5.89 -9.20
N ARG A 455 6.10 -5.86 -7.92
CA ARG A 455 6.73 -5.08 -6.84
C ARG A 455 7.73 -5.86 -6.00
N TYR A 456 7.56 -7.18 -5.96
CA TYR A 456 8.44 -8.09 -5.28
C TYR A 456 9.12 -9.00 -6.31
N LEU A 457 10.41 -9.21 -6.12
CA LEU A 457 11.23 -10.08 -6.96
C LEU A 457 11.86 -11.15 -6.08
N GLY A 458 11.46 -12.39 -6.30
CA GLY A 458 12.03 -13.56 -5.63
C GLY A 458 13.01 -14.34 -6.50
N TRP A 459 13.58 -13.71 -7.53
CA TRP A 459 14.54 -14.33 -8.45
C TRP A 459 15.75 -14.93 -7.72
N ALA A 460 16.18 -16.08 -8.19
CA ALA A 460 17.45 -16.66 -7.80
C ALA A 460 18.60 -15.76 -8.24
N ALA A 461 19.75 -15.90 -7.58
CA ALA A 461 20.94 -15.14 -7.95
C ALA A 461 21.29 -15.38 -9.44
N GLY A 462 21.34 -14.29 -10.22
CA GLY A 462 21.63 -14.32 -11.65
C GLY A 462 20.40 -14.44 -12.56
N GLN A 463 19.20 -14.57 -12.00
CA GLN A 463 17.95 -14.68 -12.75
C GLN A 463 17.15 -13.36 -12.74
N PRO A 464 16.28 -13.09 -13.73
CA PRO A 464 16.07 -13.90 -14.93
C PRO A 464 17.18 -13.68 -15.97
N ASP A 465 17.74 -14.76 -16.51
CA ASP A 465 18.87 -14.71 -17.45
C ASP A 465 18.45 -14.79 -18.92
N HIS A 466 17.17 -15.13 -19.17
CA HIS A 466 16.59 -15.27 -20.49
C HIS A 466 17.40 -16.19 -21.42
N TYR A 467 17.77 -17.37 -20.92
CA TYR A 467 18.66 -18.29 -21.63
C TYR A 467 18.24 -18.55 -23.09
N ASN A 468 19.15 -18.27 -24.02
CA ASN A 468 18.96 -18.36 -25.48
C ASN A 468 17.75 -17.61 -26.05
N GLY A 469 17.13 -16.70 -25.28
CA GLY A 469 15.97 -15.94 -25.70
C GLY A 469 14.63 -16.67 -25.57
N TRP A 470 14.61 -17.88 -24.98
CA TRP A 470 13.43 -18.76 -25.03
C TRP A 470 12.64 -18.80 -23.72
N GLU A 471 13.22 -18.25 -22.64
CA GLU A 471 12.63 -18.30 -21.30
C GLU A 471 11.67 -17.14 -21.09
N THR A 472 10.39 -17.49 -20.94
CA THR A 472 9.28 -16.54 -21.03
C THR A 472 8.30 -16.68 -19.87
N VAL A 473 8.52 -17.62 -18.96
CA VAL A 473 7.64 -17.88 -17.81
C VAL A 473 8.50 -18.17 -16.58
N ALA A 474 8.01 -17.83 -15.39
CA ALA A 474 8.72 -18.11 -14.16
C ALA A 474 8.22 -19.39 -13.48
N ALA A 475 9.14 -20.08 -12.84
CA ALA A 475 8.87 -21.21 -11.96
C ALA A 475 9.70 -21.08 -10.68
N LEU A 476 9.29 -21.81 -9.64
CA LEU A 476 10.17 -22.02 -8.50
C LEU A 476 11.36 -22.88 -8.92
N HIS A 477 12.50 -22.70 -8.29
CA HIS A 477 13.76 -23.36 -8.60
C HIS A 477 14.55 -23.60 -7.32
N MET A 478 15.28 -24.71 -7.25
CA MET A 478 16.25 -24.96 -6.20
C MET A 478 17.60 -25.29 -6.83
N ALA A 479 18.67 -24.63 -6.39
CA ALA A 479 20.02 -24.96 -6.85
C ALA A 479 20.40 -26.43 -6.55
N ASN A 480 19.91 -26.99 -5.45
CA ASN A 480 20.00 -28.41 -5.10
C ASN A 480 18.90 -28.81 -4.12
N GLN A 481 18.78 -30.10 -3.77
CA GLN A 481 17.73 -30.60 -2.87
C GLN A 481 17.72 -30.02 -1.44
N ARG A 482 18.77 -29.30 -1.02
CA ARG A 482 18.87 -28.66 0.30
C ARG A 482 18.68 -27.14 0.25
N SER A 483 18.61 -26.54 -0.93
CA SER A 483 18.40 -25.11 -1.10
C SER A 483 16.94 -24.74 -0.84
N ALA A 484 16.70 -23.55 -0.30
CA ALA A 484 15.36 -22.97 -0.30
C ALA A 484 14.95 -22.66 -1.76
N PRO A 485 13.66 -22.81 -2.13
CA PRO A 485 13.22 -22.44 -3.46
C PRO A 485 13.35 -20.93 -3.69
N GLU A 486 13.74 -20.54 -4.90
CA GLU A 486 13.80 -19.18 -5.43
C GLU A 486 13.12 -19.17 -6.81
N TRP A 487 13.05 -18.04 -7.52
CA TRP A 487 12.42 -18.02 -8.85
C TRP A 487 13.47 -18.17 -9.95
N ASN A 488 13.12 -18.89 -11.01
CA ASN A 488 13.91 -18.95 -12.24
C ASN A 488 12.99 -18.76 -13.44
N ASP A 489 13.45 -18.06 -14.48
CA ASP A 489 12.77 -18.11 -15.76
C ASP A 489 13.09 -19.43 -16.44
N ILE A 490 12.12 -19.96 -17.18
CA ILE A 490 12.26 -21.24 -17.84
C ILE A 490 11.69 -21.21 -19.25
N ALA A 491 12.29 -22.02 -20.11
CA ALA A 491 11.66 -22.50 -21.34
C ALA A 491 10.97 -23.85 -21.08
N GLY A 492 9.73 -23.98 -21.54
CA GLY A 492 9.00 -25.25 -21.58
C GLY A 492 8.14 -25.55 -20.36
N VAL A 493 8.16 -26.82 -19.92
CA VAL A 493 7.21 -27.33 -18.91
C VAL A 493 7.84 -27.47 -17.51
N ALA A 494 6.98 -27.54 -16.50
CA ALA A 494 7.33 -27.74 -15.10
C ALA A 494 6.61 -28.95 -14.49
N PRO A 495 7.07 -29.51 -13.35
CA PRO A 495 6.42 -30.64 -12.66
C PRO A 495 5.14 -30.28 -11.89
N GLY A 496 4.61 -29.07 -12.06
CA GLY A 496 3.38 -28.62 -11.43
C GLY A 496 3.16 -27.13 -11.60
N PHE A 497 2.14 -26.61 -10.94
CA PHE A 497 1.85 -25.18 -10.85
C PHE A 497 1.13 -24.85 -9.54
N VAL A 498 1.20 -23.59 -9.12
CA VAL A 498 0.51 -23.10 -7.92
C VAL A 498 -0.64 -22.20 -8.34
N VAL A 499 -1.81 -22.42 -7.76
CA VAL A 499 -3.05 -21.66 -7.98
C VAL A 499 -3.37 -20.86 -6.72
N GLU A 500 -3.74 -19.61 -6.89
CA GLU A 500 -4.28 -18.74 -5.86
C GLU A 500 -5.77 -18.51 -6.12
N VAL A 501 -6.58 -18.57 -5.07
CA VAL A 501 -8.04 -18.44 -5.13
C VAL A 501 -8.50 -17.50 -4.02
N ASP A 502 -9.12 -16.38 -4.42
CA ASP A 502 -9.76 -15.42 -3.53
C ASP A 502 -11.09 -15.89 -2.93
#